data_AF-A0A6J4YIH4-F1
#
_entry.id   AF-A0A6J4YIH4-F1
#
_cell.length_a   1.000
_cell.length_b   1.000
_cell.length_c   1.000
_cell.angle_alpha   90.00
_cell.angle_beta   90.00
_cell.angle_gamma   90.00
#
_symmetry.space_group_name_H-M   'P 1'
#
loop_
_entity.id
_entity.type
_entity.pdbx_description
1 polymer ?
#
loop_
_entity_poly.entity_id
_entity_poly.type
_entity_poly.pdbx_seq_one_letter_code
_entity_poly.pdbx_strand_id
1 'polypeptide(L)' 'AHQQIPLIHVVHEDDELLANSPEAEWYKILQSLSWEQYRSIAADYYNALYHFNKSKPHSQKSGELS' A
#
# COMPACT_ATOMS: atom_id res chain seq x y z
N ALA A 1 -24.82 4.02 -20.50
CA ALA A 1 -23.82 3.30 -19.68
C ALA A 1 -23.08 4.34 -18.84
N HIS A 2 -23.00 4.16 -17.52
CA HIS A 2 -22.25 5.07 -16.65
C HIS A 2 -20.77 4.70 -16.71
N GLN A 3 -19.94 5.62 -17.20
CA GLN A 3 -18.49 5.41 -17.31
C GLN A 3 -17.87 5.56 -15.93
N GLN A 4 -17.38 4.46 -15.36
CA GLN A 4 -16.76 4.46 -14.04
C GLN A 4 -15.35 5.05 -14.15
N ILE A 5 -15.07 6.09 -13.38
CA ILE A 5 -13.73 6.70 -13.31
C ILE A 5 -12.82 5.74 -12.52
N PRO A 6 -11.64 5.35 -13.05
CA PRO A 6 -10.72 4.49 -12.32
C PRO A 6 -10.30 5.14 -11.01
N LEU A 7 -10.38 4.40 -9.90
CA LEU A 7 -9.92 4.87 -8.59
C LEU A 7 -8.40 5.01 -8.53
N ILE A 8 -7.69 4.27 -9.39
CA ILE A 8 -6.23 4.31 -9.55
C ILE A 8 -5.95 4.32 -11.06
N HIS A 9 -5.21 5.32 -11.51
CA HIS A 9 -4.71 5.44 -12.87
C HIS A 9 -3.21 5.14 -12.85
N VAL A 10 -2.81 4.00 -13.41
CA VAL A 10 -1.39 3.60 -13.50
C VAL A 10 -0.90 3.95 -14.90
N VAL A 11 0.11 4.82 -14.98
CA VAL A 11 0.76 5.21 -16.25
C VAL A 11 2.05 4.42 -16.38
N HIS A 12 2.19 3.66 -17.45
CA HIS A 12 3.35 2.81 -17.69
C HIS A 12 4.68 3.59 -17.79
N GLU A 13 4.61 4.86 -18.22
CA GLU A 13 5.77 5.75 -18.34
C GLU A 13 6.43 6.02 -16.98
N ASP A 14 5.66 6.06 -15.88
CA ASP A 14 6.21 6.29 -14.53
C ASP A 14 7.10 5.13 -14.08
N ASP A 15 6.70 3.91 -14.41
CA ASP A 15 7.47 2.69 -14.14
C ASP A 15 8.78 2.66 -14.93
N GLU A 16 8.76 3.10 -16.20
CA GLU A 16 9.98 3.22 -17.01
C GLU A 16 10.92 4.32 -16.48
N LEU A 17 10.38 5.46 -16.05
CA LEU A 17 11.16 6.52 -15.42
C LEU A 17 11.83 6.05 -14.13
N LEU A 18 11.10 5.34 -13.28
CA LEU A 18 11.63 4.75 -12.04
C LEU A 18 12.66 3.66 -12.34
N ALA A 19 12.42 2.79 -13.32
CA ALA A 19 13.37 1.73 -13.69
C ALA A 19 14.71 2.29 -14.22
N ASN A 20 14.69 3.47 -14.85
CA ASN A 20 15.88 4.10 -15.41
C ASN A 20 16.57 5.09 -14.47
N SER A 21 15.97 5.45 -13.33
CA SER A 21 16.57 6.34 -12.34
C SER A 21 17.60 5.59 -11.46
N PRO A 22 18.85 6.09 -11.38
CA PRO A 22 19.85 5.56 -10.45
C PRO A 22 19.43 5.65 -8.97
N GLU A 23 18.62 6.64 -8.62
CA GLU A 23 18.13 6.90 -7.27
C GLU A 23 16.96 5.97 -6.87
N ALA A 24 16.42 5.22 -7.83
CA ALA A 24 15.27 4.32 -7.66
C ALA A 24 15.67 2.83 -7.65
N GLU A 25 16.85 2.48 -7.14
CA GLU A 25 17.26 1.08 -6.99
C GLU A 25 16.26 0.25 -6.18
N TRP A 26 15.64 0.84 -5.16
CA TRP A 26 14.57 0.23 -4.37
C TRP A 26 13.39 -0.25 -5.23
N TYR A 27 13.08 0.45 -6.33
CA TYR A 27 12.00 0.10 -7.24
C TYR A 27 12.31 -1.21 -7.97
N LYS A 28 13.55 -1.42 -8.42
CA LYS A 28 13.98 -2.68 -9.07
C LYS A 28 13.91 -3.87 -8.11
N ILE A 29 14.24 -3.63 -6.84
CA ILE A 29 14.12 -4.65 -5.79
C ILE A 29 12.64 -5.02 -5.60
N LEU A 30 11.74 -4.05 -5.54
CA LEU A 30 10.30 -4.31 -5.43
C LEU A 30 9.72 -4.99 -6.69
N GLN A 31 10.17 -4.59 -7.88
CA GLN A 31 9.71 -5.17 -9.13
C GLN A 31 10.12 -6.65 -9.28
N SER A 32 11.31 -7.01 -8.79
CA SER A 32 11.83 -8.38 -8.83
C SER A 32 11.37 -9.26 -7.66
N LEU A 33 10.77 -8.67 -6.62
CA LEU A 33 10.24 -9.39 -5.48
C LEU A 33 9.03 -10.24 -5.91
N SER A 34 9.07 -11.55 -5.63
CA SER A 34 7.93 -12.45 -5.80
C SER A 34 6.88 -12.24 -4.70
N TRP A 35 6.28 -11.05 -4.68
CA TRP A 35 5.36 -10.56 -3.65
C TRP A 35 4.13 -11.47 -3.49
N GLU A 36 3.76 -12.22 -4.52
CA GLU A 36 2.61 -13.13 -4.53
C GLU A 36 2.68 -14.18 -3.42
N GLN A 37 3.90 -14.63 -3.07
CA GLN A 37 4.16 -15.62 -2.03
C GLN A 37 3.91 -15.06 -0.63
N TYR A 38 3.99 -13.74 -0.47
CA TYR A 38 3.82 -13.05 0.81
C TYR A 38 2.38 -12.57 1.04
N ARG A 39 1.48 -12.74 0.06
CA ARG A 39 0.09 -12.27 0.15
C ARG A 39 -0.64 -12.78 1.39
N SER A 40 -0.55 -14.08 1.68
CA SER A 40 -1.21 -14.67 2.84
C SER A 40 -0.64 -14.13 4.16
N ILE A 41 0.70 -14.01 4.23
CA ILE A 41 1.39 -13.45 5.40
C ILE A 41 0.99 -11.98 5.62
N ALA A 42 0.91 -11.19 4.56
CA ALA A 42 0.48 -9.80 4.62
C ALA A 42 -0.98 -9.69 5.08
N ALA A 43 -1.87 -10.56 4.59
CA ALA A 43 -3.27 -10.59 5.04
C ALA A 43 -3.38 -10.92 6.54
N ASP A 44 -2.62 -11.91 7.01
CA ASP A 44 -2.57 -12.28 8.43
C ASP A 44 -2.05 -11.13 9.30
N TYR A 45 -1.00 -10.45 8.84
CA TYR A 45 -0.47 -9.25 9.50
C TYR A 45 -1.54 -8.16 9.64
N TYR A 46 -2.24 -7.82 8.55
CA TYR A 46 -3.27 -6.78 8.60
C TYR A 46 -4.48 -7.18 9.44
N ASN A 47 -4.87 -8.46 9.45
CA ASN A 47 -5.90 -8.99 10.35
C ASN A 47 -5.46 -8.82 11.82
N ALA A 48 -4.23 -9.20 12.15
CA ALA A 48 -3.68 -9.04 13.49
C ALA A 48 -3.62 -7.57 13.92
N LEU A 49 -3.17 -6.67 13.02
CA LEU A 49 -3.12 -5.24 13.26
C LEU A 49 -4.53 -4.65 13.48
N TYR A 50 -5.51 -5.09 12.70
CA TYR A 50 -6.91 -4.70 12.89
C TYR A 50 -7.44 -5.12 14.26
N HIS A 51 -7.24 -6.39 14.65
CA HIS A 51 -7.65 -6.90 15.95
C HIS A 51 -6.97 -6.16 17.10
N PHE A 52 -5.67 -5.87 16.97
CA PHE A 52 -4.93 -5.06 17.92
C PHE A 52 -5.50 -3.64 18.05
N ASN A 53 -5.80 -2.99 16.93
CA ASN A 53 -6.39 -1.64 16.95
C ASN A 53 -7.82 -1.63 17.52
N LYS A 54 -8.57 -2.72 17.36
CA LYS A 54 -9.92 -2.88 17.94
C LYS A 54 -9.90 -3.23 19.42
N SER A 55 -8.88 -3.96 19.89
CA SER A 55 -8.73 -4.32 21.30
C SER A 55 -8.23 -3.17 22.17
N LYS A 56 -7.66 -2.12 21.55
CA LYS A 56 -7.43 -0.86 22.24
C LYS A 56 -8.78 -0.24 22.61
N PRO A 57 -9.02 0.07 23.89
CA PRO A 57 -10.14 0.92 24.24
C PRO A 57 -10.01 2.21 23.44
N HIS A 58 -11.12 2.70 22.89
CA HIS A 58 -11.17 3.99 22.19
C HIS A 58 -10.99 5.11 23.22
N SER A 59 -9.82 5.20 23.84
CA SER A 59 -9.42 6.36 24.61
C SER A 59 -9.13 7.47 23.61
N GLN A 60 -10.21 8.19 23.33
CA GLN A 60 -10.30 9.49 22.68
C GLN A 60 -9.97 9.54 21.19
N LYS A 61 -11.04 9.46 20.39
CA LYS A 61 -11.15 10.34 19.22
C LYS A 61 -11.54 11.75 19.70
N SER A 62 -10.99 12.73 18.99
CA SER A 62 -11.29 14.17 19.01
C SER A 62 -10.49 15.01 20.02
N GLY A 63 -9.39 15.59 19.53
CA GLY A 63 -8.73 16.73 20.16
C GLY A 63 -7.27 16.87 19.79
N GLU A 64 -6.95 17.27 18.55
CA GLU A 64 -5.78 18.10 18.17
C GLU A 64 -5.67 18.16 16.63
N LEU A 65 -6.66 18.82 16.02
CA LEU A 65 -6.47 19.59 14.79
C LEU A 65 -7.37 20.82 14.96
N SER A 66 -6.84 21.83 15.65
CA SER A 66 -7.31 23.22 15.63
C SER A 66 -6.08 24.11 15.59
#